data_AF-A0A366W9D2-F1
#
_entry.id   AF-A0A366W9D2-F1
#
_cell.length_a   1.000
_cell.length_b   1.000
_cell.length_c   1.000
_cell.angle_alpha   90.00
_cell.angle_beta   90.00
_cell.angle_gamma   90.00
#
_symmetry.space_group_name_H-M   'P 1'
#
loop_
_entity.id
_entity.type
_entity.pdbx_description
1 polymer ?
#
loop_
_entity_poly.entity_id
_entity_poly.type
_entity_poly.pdbx_seq_one_letter_code
_entity_poly.pdbx_strand_id
1 'polypeptide(L)'
;MFDADDLQGTDCDIIYCGDDRIYEPDWFARMLRARKRHHNRCVATATLDRELVFRRVQIVPSFPPHKGPQVFRKDLRYRAKRLRQIIRKLHTGEDQPKLRRGRISRPGFASIAEGFGAVLVKPHFFDAAAYDIPPVIWSVDDIWLSGHMARKGIAIWQGAGFADPLITGSSETSPLYKATVAGVNRVDANLACIKYMQETYGVWI
;
A
#
# COMPACT_ATOMS: atom_id res chain seq x y z
N MET A 1 10.95 11.40 1.28
CA MET A 1 9.78 12.18 0.80
C MET A 1 10.18 13.60 0.43
N PHE A 2 11.14 14.21 1.15
CA PHE A 2 11.79 15.46 0.74
C PHE A 2 12.25 15.47 -0.73
N ASP A 3 12.75 14.34 -1.23
CA ASP A 3 13.17 14.20 -2.64
C ASP A 3 12.06 14.47 -3.68
N ALA A 4 10.77 14.30 -3.34
CA ALA A 4 9.70 14.58 -4.30
C ALA A 4 9.46 16.08 -4.52
N ASP A 5 9.82 16.93 -3.54
CA ASP A 5 9.74 18.38 -3.67
C ASP A 5 10.91 18.91 -4.52
N ASP A 6 12.10 18.38 -4.29
CA ASP A 6 13.31 18.70 -5.07
C ASP A 6 13.17 18.31 -6.54
N LEU A 7 12.32 17.31 -6.84
CA LEU A 7 12.08 16.80 -8.19
C LEU A 7 10.86 17.46 -8.87
N GLN A 8 10.25 18.49 -8.27
CA GLN A 8 9.15 19.21 -8.91
C GLN A 8 9.55 19.78 -10.28
N GLY A 9 8.62 19.76 -11.23
CA GLY A 9 8.87 20.19 -12.61
C GLY A 9 9.68 19.20 -13.47
N THR A 10 10.16 18.08 -12.90
CA THR A 10 10.83 17.02 -13.68
C THR A 10 9.84 15.94 -14.13
N ASP A 11 10.08 15.33 -15.29
CA ASP A 11 9.36 14.13 -15.75
C ASP A 11 10.09 12.85 -15.32
N CYS A 12 10.29 12.69 -14.01
CA CYS A 12 10.88 11.48 -13.44
C CYS A 12 9.82 10.59 -12.79
N ASP A 13 10.14 9.31 -12.63
CA ASP A 13 9.36 8.36 -11.84
C ASP A 13 10.03 8.19 -10.48
N ILE A 14 9.24 8.26 -9.39
CA ILE A 14 9.71 8.02 -8.02
C ILE A 14 9.10 6.71 -7.54
N ILE A 15 9.92 5.80 -7.02
CA ILE A 15 9.47 4.61 -6.31
C ILE A 15 9.87 4.76 -4.85
N TYR A 16 8.89 4.83 -3.96
CA TYR A 16 9.12 4.72 -2.52
C TYR A 16 8.70 3.34 -2.04
N CYS A 17 9.46 2.79 -1.09
CA CYS A 17 9.25 1.46 -0.56
C CYS A 17 9.83 1.31 0.85
N GLY A 18 9.39 0.31 1.62
CA GLY A 18 9.91 0.04 2.95
C GLY A 18 11.34 -0.49 2.91
N ASP A 19 12.17 -0.06 3.87
CA ASP A 19 13.55 -0.51 4.06
C ASP A 19 13.64 -1.91 4.72
N ASP A 20 12.54 -2.40 5.29
CA ASP A 20 12.42 -3.70 5.95
C ASP A 20 11.93 -4.83 5.02
N ARG A 21 12.06 -4.64 3.70
CA ARG A 21 11.47 -5.51 2.67
C ARG A 21 12.46 -6.01 1.63
N ILE A 22 12.30 -7.29 1.26
CA ILE A 22 12.98 -7.91 0.12
C ILE A 22 11.98 -8.11 -1.02
N TYR A 23 12.23 -7.41 -2.12
CA TYR A 23 11.43 -7.43 -3.34
C TYR A 23 11.92 -8.49 -4.34
N GLU A 24 11.05 -8.91 -5.27
CA GLU A 24 11.49 -9.78 -6.37
C GLU A 24 12.43 -9.00 -7.31
N PRO A 25 13.43 -9.64 -7.95
CA PRO A 25 14.40 -8.94 -8.78
C PRO A 25 13.80 -8.08 -9.90
N ASP A 26 12.64 -8.46 -10.44
CA ASP A 26 11.97 -7.74 -11.52
C ASP A 26 10.80 -6.84 -11.05
N TRP A 27 10.64 -6.66 -9.74
CA TRP A 27 9.50 -5.97 -9.13
C TRP A 27 9.33 -4.54 -9.64
N PHE A 28 10.39 -3.73 -9.55
CA PHE A 28 10.36 -2.34 -10.00
C PHE A 28 10.26 -2.24 -11.53
N ALA A 29 10.91 -3.14 -12.27
CA ALA A 29 10.77 -3.21 -13.72
C ALA A 29 9.31 -3.48 -14.15
N ARG A 30 8.58 -4.32 -13.42
CA ARG A 30 7.14 -4.55 -13.62
C ARG A 30 6.31 -3.32 -13.31
N MET A 31 6.64 -2.59 -12.25
CA MET A 31 5.96 -1.32 -11.91
C MET A 31 6.15 -0.27 -13.01
N LEU A 32 7.38 -0.10 -13.50
CA LEU A 32 7.68 0.81 -14.63
C LEU A 32 6.96 0.39 -15.92
N ARG A 33 6.82 -0.91 -16.19
CA ARG A 33 5.99 -1.40 -17.31
C ARG A 33 4.51 -1.03 -17.12
N ALA A 34 3.98 -1.10 -15.90
CA ALA A 34 2.61 -0.70 -15.61
C ALA A 34 2.40 0.82 -15.77
N ARG A 35 3.38 1.64 -15.36
CA ARG A 35 3.38 3.11 -15.55
C ARG A 35 3.14 3.53 -16.99
N LYS A 36 3.68 2.81 -17.98
CA LYS A 36 3.45 3.11 -19.40
C LYS A 36 1.97 3.15 -19.81
N ARG A 37 1.10 2.41 -19.11
CA ARG A 37 -0.36 2.39 -19.32
C ARG A 37 -1.12 3.30 -18.36
N HIS A 38 -0.42 3.88 -17.38
CA HIS A 38 -0.96 4.58 -16.22
C HIS A 38 -0.12 5.82 -15.92
N HIS A 39 0.23 6.60 -16.94
CA HIS A 39 1.20 7.69 -16.84
C HIS A 39 0.82 8.75 -15.80
N ASN A 40 -0.47 9.09 -15.68
CA ASN A 40 -1.00 10.06 -14.71
C ASN A 40 -1.67 9.41 -13.50
N ARG A 41 -1.25 8.21 -13.11
CA ARG A 41 -1.81 7.49 -11.96
C ARG A 41 -0.70 6.96 -11.07
N CYS A 42 -1.00 6.83 -9.79
CA CYS A 42 -0.15 6.08 -8.89
C CYS A 42 -0.23 4.58 -9.24
N VAL A 43 0.90 3.89 -9.22
CA VAL A 43 0.96 2.42 -9.37
C VAL A 43 1.40 1.82 -8.05
N ALA A 44 0.49 1.08 -7.41
CA ALA A 44 0.73 0.40 -6.14
C ALA A 44 0.72 -1.11 -6.32
N THR A 45 1.44 -1.84 -5.48
CA THR A 45 1.40 -3.32 -5.46
C THR A 45 0.64 -3.87 -4.25
N ALA A 46 0.58 -3.10 -3.16
CA ALA A 46 -0.18 -3.36 -1.94
C ALA A 46 -1.13 -2.19 -1.64
N THR A 47 -2.29 -2.50 -1.04
CA THR A 47 -3.39 -1.55 -0.80
C THR A 47 -4.19 -1.93 0.45
N LEU A 48 -4.69 -0.91 1.14
CA LEU A 48 -5.33 -1.03 2.46
C LEU A 48 -6.88 -1.07 2.42
N ASP A 49 -7.49 -0.82 1.27
CA ASP A 49 -8.95 -0.65 1.10
C ASP A 49 -9.80 -1.71 1.81
N ARG A 50 -9.38 -2.98 1.76
CA ARG A 50 -10.14 -4.07 2.37
C ARG A 50 -10.13 -4.00 3.89
N GLU A 51 -9.03 -3.57 4.51
CA GLU A 51 -8.93 -3.48 5.97
C GLU A 51 -9.79 -2.33 6.52
N LEU A 52 -9.90 -1.22 5.77
CA LEU A 52 -10.66 -0.05 6.20
C LEU A 52 -12.17 -0.24 6.12
N VAL A 53 -12.65 -0.98 5.11
CA VAL A 53 -14.07 -1.39 5.02
C VAL A 53 -14.51 -2.17 6.26
N PHE A 54 -13.62 -2.97 6.88
CA PHE A 54 -13.95 -3.71 8.11
C PHE A 54 -14.10 -2.80 9.35
N ARG A 55 -13.59 -1.57 9.31
CA ARG A 55 -13.54 -0.65 10.47
C ARG A 55 -14.66 0.41 10.48
N ARG A 56 -15.67 0.31 9.59
CA ARG A 56 -16.87 1.17 9.54
C ARG A 56 -16.59 2.66 9.39
N VAL A 57 -15.51 3.03 8.71
CA VAL A 57 -15.29 4.42 8.28
C VAL A 57 -16.43 4.78 7.31
N GLN A 58 -17.10 5.92 7.53
CA GLN A 58 -18.11 6.42 6.58
C GLN A 58 -17.48 6.54 5.20
N ILE A 59 -18.23 6.21 4.15
CA ILE A 59 -17.79 6.22 2.75
C ILE A 59 -18.49 7.36 2.00
N VAL A 60 -17.78 8.45 1.75
CA VAL A 60 -18.01 9.46 0.75
C VAL A 60 -17.61 8.83 -0.60
N PRO A 61 -18.36 9.08 -1.68
CA PRO A 61 -18.07 8.50 -2.98
C PRO A 61 -16.62 8.78 -3.40
N SER A 62 -15.81 7.72 -3.52
CA SER A 62 -14.41 7.84 -3.91
C SER A 62 -14.30 8.41 -5.31
N PHE A 63 -13.56 9.52 -5.47
CA PHE A 63 -13.13 9.94 -6.78
C PHE A 63 -11.80 9.24 -7.14
N PRO A 64 -11.73 8.51 -8.27
CA PRO A 64 -12.81 8.27 -9.21
C PRO A 64 -13.57 6.94 -8.91
N PRO A 65 -14.85 6.81 -9.30
CA PRO A 65 -15.64 5.61 -9.04
C PRO A 65 -15.11 4.46 -9.89
N HIS A 66 -14.66 3.40 -9.24
CA HIS A 66 -13.86 2.39 -9.91
C HIS A 66 -14.11 0.96 -9.45
N LYS A 67 -13.89 0.01 -10.37
CA LYS A 67 -13.84 -1.41 -10.03
C LYS A 67 -12.56 -1.69 -9.25
N GLY A 68 -12.73 -2.18 -8.03
CA GLY A 68 -11.65 -2.58 -7.16
C GLY A 68 -10.84 -3.78 -7.69
N PRO A 69 -9.63 -3.99 -7.17
CA PRO A 69 -8.76 -5.12 -7.49
C PRO A 69 -9.42 -6.45 -7.08
N GLN A 70 -9.21 -7.50 -7.88
CA GLN A 70 -9.72 -8.83 -7.55
C GLN A 70 -8.62 -9.71 -6.96
N VAL A 71 -8.89 -10.32 -5.81
CA VAL A 71 -7.95 -11.21 -5.13
C VAL A 71 -7.90 -12.58 -5.81
N PHE A 72 -6.72 -13.20 -5.81
CA PHE A 72 -6.57 -14.59 -6.24
C PHE A 72 -7.50 -15.53 -5.46
N ARG A 73 -8.40 -16.20 -6.19
CA ARG A 73 -9.12 -17.37 -5.66
C ARG A 73 -8.10 -18.49 -5.43
N LYS A 74 -8.15 -19.11 -4.25
CA LYS A 74 -7.26 -20.21 -3.89
C LYS A 74 -7.60 -21.42 -4.78
N ASP A 75 -6.79 -21.68 -5.78
CA ASP A 75 -6.98 -22.83 -6.67
C ASP A 75 -6.74 -24.16 -5.92
N LEU A 76 -7.21 -25.27 -6.50
CA LEU A 76 -7.08 -26.60 -5.91
C LEU A 76 -5.61 -27.03 -5.75
N ARG A 77 -4.72 -26.61 -6.67
CA ARG A 77 -3.29 -26.92 -6.60
C ARG A 77 -2.64 -26.26 -5.38
N TYR A 78 -2.96 -25.01 -5.10
CA TYR A 78 -2.53 -24.27 -3.91
C TYR A 78 -3.06 -24.92 -2.64
N ARG A 79 -4.35 -25.29 -2.61
CA ARG A 79 -4.94 -25.98 -1.45
C ARG A 79 -4.24 -27.32 -1.17
N ALA A 80 -3.95 -28.11 -2.21
CA ALA A 80 -3.21 -29.35 -2.07
C ALA A 80 -1.75 -29.14 -1.59
N LYS A 81 -1.05 -28.14 -2.12
CA LYS A 81 0.30 -27.79 -1.64
C LYS A 81 0.30 -27.30 -0.19
N ARG A 82 -0.70 -26.50 0.21
CA ARG A 82 -0.88 -26.06 1.61
C ARG A 82 -1.20 -27.21 2.55
N LEU A 83 -2.04 -28.15 2.13
CA LEU A 83 -2.33 -29.35 2.92
C LEU A 83 -1.07 -30.18 3.15
N ARG A 84 -0.26 -30.40 2.10
CA ARG A 84 1.04 -31.06 2.23
C ARG A 84 1.99 -30.34 3.18
N GLN A 85 2.06 -29.00 3.14
CA GLN A 85 2.85 -28.21 4.10
C GLN A 85 2.36 -28.40 5.54
N ILE A 86 1.04 -28.40 5.77
CA ILE A 86 0.47 -28.60 7.11
C ILE A 86 0.79 -30.01 7.63
N ILE A 87 0.57 -31.04 6.81
CA ILE A 87 0.87 -32.44 7.18
C ILE A 87 2.36 -32.60 7.49
N ARG A 88 3.24 -32.02 6.66
CA ARG A 88 4.68 -32.05 6.90
C ARG A 88 5.04 -31.36 8.21
N LYS A 89 4.52 -30.16 8.48
CA LYS A 89 4.74 -29.44 9.74
C LYS A 89 4.32 -30.27 10.96
N LEU A 90 3.17 -30.95 10.87
CA LEU A 90 2.70 -31.83 11.94
C LEU A 90 3.62 -33.03 12.17
N HIS A 91 4.20 -33.60 11.11
CA HIS A 91 5.09 -34.76 11.21
C HIS A 91 6.54 -34.43 11.56
N THR A 92 7.09 -33.32 11.07
CA THR A 92 8.51 -32.98 11.20
C THR A 92 8.79 -31.85 12.18
N GLY A 93 7.76 -31.13 12.65
CA GLY A 93 7.91 -29.94 13.48
C GLY A 93 8.47 -28.71 12.74
N GLU A 94 8.96 -28.88 11.51
CA GLU A 94 9.55 -27.80 10.71
C GLU A 94 8.47 -26.86 10.16
N ASP A 95 8.57 -25.58 10.50
CA ASP A 95 7.74 -24.55 9.88
C ASP A 95 8.34 -24.12 8.54
N GLN A 96 7.53 -24.14 7.48
CA GLN A 96 7.94 -23.65 6.17
C GLN A 96 7.25 -22.34 5.83
N PRO A 97 7.94 -21.40 5.16
CA PRO A 97 7.32 -20.18 4.70
C PRO A 97 6.12 -20.51 3.79
N LYS A 98 5.04 -19.74 3.95
CA LYS A 98 3.85 -19.88 3.11
C LYS A 98 4.26 -19.65 1.65
N LEU A 99 3.71 -20.48 0.75
CA LEU A 99 3.96 -20.33 -0.69
C LEU A 99 3.65 -18.90 -1.13
N ARG A 100 4.65 -18.23 -1.72
CA ARG A 100 4.52 -16.90 -2.29
C ARG A 100 3.50 -16.95 -3.42
N ARG A 101 2.57 -15.99 -3.43
CA ARG A 101 1.56 -15.87 -4.47
C ARG A 101 1.22 -14.41 -4.66
N GLY A 102 0.87 -14.05 -5.89
CA GLY A 102 0.22 -12.78 -6.15
C GLY A 102 -1.01 -12.62 -5.25
N ARG A 103 -1.15 -11.49 -4.57
CA ARG A 103 -2.34 -11.20 -3.77
C ARG A 103 -3.53 -10.91 -4.69
N ILE A 104 -3.27 -10.18 -5.77
CA ILE A 104 -4.26 -9.71 -6.76
C ILE A 104 -4.14 -10.49 -8.07
N SER A 105 -5.26 -11.04 -8.55
CA SER A 105 -5.38 -11.75 -9.82
C SER A 105 -5.79 -10.83 -10.98
N ARG A 106 -6.59 -9.80 -10.71
CA ARG A 106 -6.94 -8.77 -11.69
C ARG A 106 -6.69 -7.39 -11.10
N PRO A 107 -5.92 -6.55 -11.80
CA PRO A 107 -5.62 -5.21 -11.31
C PRO A 107 -6.88 -4.36 -11.28
N GLY A 108 -6.88 -3.31 -10.48
CA GLY A 108 -8.02 -2.44 -10.29
C GLY A 108 -7.62 -1.20 -9.50
N PHE A 109 -8.58 -0.30 -9.29
CA PHE A 109 -8.31 0.92 -8.55
C PHE A 109 -8.49 0.72 -7.05
N ALA A 110 -7.74 1.50 -6.29
CA ALA A 110 -7.71 1.49 -4.84
C ALA A 110 -7.74 2.92 -4.30
N SER A 111 -7.98 3.05 -3.00
CA SER A 111 -8.08 4.31 -2.28
C SER A 111 -6.79 4.62 -1.54
N ILE A 112 -6.10 3.58 -1.04
CA ILE A 112 -4.86 3.72 -0.26
C ILE A 112 -3.79 2.77 -0.78
N ALA A 113 -2.66 3.34 -1.17
CA ALA A 113 -1.44 2.61 -1.53
C ALA A 113 -0.59 2.35 -0.28
N GLU A 114 -0.04 1.15 -0.16
CA GLU A 114 0.83 0.78 0.96
C GLU A 114 2.30 0.73 0.51
N GLY A 115 3.13 1.56 1.15
CA GLY A 115 4.56 1.73 0.90
C GLY A 115 5.37 0.45 1.07
N PHE A 116 4.96 -0.46 1.95
CA PHE A 116 5.67 -1.74 2.10
C PHE A 116 5.68 -2.54 0.80
N GLY A 117 4.66 -2.41 -0.06
CA GLY A 117 4.60 -3.08 -1.37
C GLY A 117 5.43 -2.38 -2.46
N ALA A 118 5.99 -1.22 -2.16
CA ALA A 118 6.45 -0.22 -3.12
C ALA A 118 5.30 0.46 -3.89
N VAL A 119 5.47 1.76 -4.08
CA VAL A 119 4.51 2.64 -4.73
C VAL A 119 5.26 3.55 -5.70
N LEU A 120 4.77 3.61 -6.93
CA LEU A 120 5.34 4.38 -8.01
C LEU A 120 4.48 5.62 -8.28
N VAL A 121 5.10 6.79 -8.16
CA VAL A 121 4.48 8.13 -8.21
C VAL A 121 5.26 9.08 -9.13
N LYS A 122 4.68 10.25 -9.40
CA LYS A 122 5.36 11.39 -10.02
C LYS A 122 5.54 12.49 -8.97
N PRO A 123 6.55 13.36 -9.09
CA PRO A 123 6.74 14.50 -8.19
C PRO A 123 5.46 15.34 -8.03
N HIS A 124 4.82 15.71 -9.15
CA HIS A 124 3.61 16.55 -9.19
C HIS A 124 2.35 15.89 -8.58
N PHE A 125 2.42 14.64 -8.12
CA PHE A 125 1.31 14.01 -7.37
C PHE A 125 1.17 14.60 -5.96
N PHE A 126 2.23 15.26 -5.47
CA PHE A 126 2.26 15.94 -4.18
C PHE A 126 2.57 17.42 -4.40
N ASP A 127 1.92 18.28 -3.62
CA ASP A 127 2.21 19.72 -3.56
C ASP A 127 2.63 20.08 -2.12
N ALA A 128 2.86 21.37 -1.86
CA ALA A 128 3.31 21.88 -0.57
C ALA A 128 2.49 21.33 0.62
N ALA A 129 1.18 21.12 0.46
CA ALA A 129 0.33 20.63 1.55
C ALA A 129 0.68 19.21 1.99
N ALA A 130 1.27 18.38 1.11
CA ALA A 130 1.68 17.03 1.47
C ALA A 130 2.88 16.99 2.43
N TYR A 131 3.60 18.11 2.58
CA TYR A 131 4.76 18.23 3.47
C TYR A 131 4.42 18.92 4.81
N ASP A 132 3.23 19.52 4.91
CA ASP A 132 2.71 20.09 6.16
C ASP A 132 1.91 19.03 6.92
N ILE A 133 2.63 18.11 7.57
CA ILE A 133 2.03 16.92 8.20
C ILE A 133 1.64 17.23 9.64
N PRO A 134 0.36 17.11 10.03
CA PRO A 134 -0.06 17.33 11.41
C PRO A 134 0.59 16.32 12.39
N PRO A 135 0.71 16.69 13.68
CA PRO A 135 1.15 15.76 14.72
C PRO A 135 0.34 14.46 14.71
N VAL A 136 0.95 13.34 15.12
CA VAL A 136 0.39 11.97 15.09
C VAL A 136 0.24 11.37 13.68
N ILE A 137 -0.23 12.15 12.70
CA ILE A 137 -0.47 11.70 11.32
C ILE A 137 0.83 11.32 10.59
N TRP A 138 1.96 11.91 10.98
CA TRP A 138 3.27 11.58 10.39
C TRP A 138 3.65 10.10 10.46
N SER A 139 3.07 9.35 11.40
CA SER A 139 3.28 7.90 11.56
C SER A 139 2.45 7.03 10.60
N VAL A 140 1.58 7.63 9.77
CA VAL A 140 0.65 6.95 8.85
C VAL A 140 0.73 7.49 7.41
N ASP A 141 1.96 7.58 6.91
CA ASP A 141 2.32 8.06 5.58
C ASP A 141 1.54 7.43 4.43
N ASP A 142 1.28 6.11 4.48
CA ASP A 142 0.46 5.39 3.48
C ASP A 142 -0.88 6.08 3.22
N ILE A 143 -1.54 6.45 4.33
CA ILE A 143 -2.83 7.13 4.32
C ILE A 143 -2.58 8.57 3.89
N TRP A 144 -1.75 9.32 4.62
CA TRP A 144 -1.46 10.73 4.31
C TRP A 144 -1.19 11.01 2.83
N LEU A 145 -0.25 10.29 2.21
CA LEU A 145 0.11 10.45 0.80
C LEU A 145 -1.04 10.12 -0.14
N SER A 146 -1.76 9.04 0.15
CA SER A 146 -2.89 8.62 -0.65
C SER A 146 -4.03 9.66 -0.60
N GLY A 147 -4.16 10.40 0.50
CA GLY A 147 -5.12 11.49 0.66
C GLY A 147 -4.75 12.70 -0.18
N HIS A 148 -3.47 13.09 -0.21
CA HIS A 148 -3.01 14.15 -1.10
C HIS A 148 -3.14 13.76 -2.58
N MET A 149 -2.91 12.49 -2.94
CA MET A 149 -3.20 12.01 -4.30
C MET A 149 -4.68 12.14 -4.63
N ALA A 150 -5.58 11.77 -3.71
CA ALA A 150 -7.03 11.93 -3.91
C ALA A 150 -7.43 13.40 -4.08
N ARG A 151 -6.91 14.31 -3.24
CA ARG A 151 -7.10 15.77 -3.34
C ARG A 151 -6.62 16.33 -4.69
N LYS A 152 -5.55 15.77 -5.23
CA LYS A 152 -5.02 16.12 -6.56
C LYS A 152 -5.75 15.44 -7.73
N GLY A 153 -6.74 14.59 -7.46
CA GLY A 153 -7.45 13.82 -8.49
C GLY A 153 -6.61 12.69 -9.10
N ILE A 154 -5.53 12.27 -8.43
CA ILE A 154 -4.63 11.21 -8.88
C ILE A 154 -5.15 9.86 -8.38
N ALA A 155 -5.62 9.04 -9.32
CA ALA A 155 -6.10 7.70 -9.00
C ALA A 155 -4.95 6.73 -8.67
N ILE A 156 -5.21 5.79 -7.75
CA ILE A 156 -4.27 4.71 -7.40
C ILE A 156 -4.69 3.45 -8.16
N TRP A 157 -3.76 2.90 -8.95
CA TRP A 157 -3.91 1.66 -9.69
C TRP A 157 -3.12 0.53 -9.02
N GLN A 158 -3.81 -0.49 -8.53
CA GLN A 158 -3.16 -1.67 -7.99
C GLN A 158 -2.82 -2.68 -9.08
N GLY A 159 -1.53 -3.00 -9.21
CA GLY A 159 -1.03 -4.04 -10.09
C GLY A 159 -1.41 -5.46 -9.66
N ALA A 160 -1.53 -6.37 -10.62
CA ALA A 160 -1.74 -7.81 -10.36
C ALA A 160 -0.43 -8.58 -10.36
N GLY A 161 -0.42 -9.76 -9.74
CA GLY A 161 0.72 -10.69 -9.75
C GLY A 161 1.87 -10.31 -8.81
N PHE A 162 1.72 -9.27 -7.99
CA PHE A 162 2.68 -8.95 -6.92
C PHE A 162 2.35 -9.77 -5.67
N ALA A 163 3.34 -10.52 -5.18
CA ALA A 163 3.25 -11.17 -3.88
C ALA A 163 3.36 -10.13 -2.75
N ASP A 164 3.38 -10.57 -1.50
CA ASP A 164 3.87 -9.70 -0.44
C ASP A 164 5.42 -9.77 -0.46
N PRO A 165 6.14 -8.65 -0.33
CA PRO A 165 7.58 -8.68 -0.20
C PRO A 165 7.97 -9.34 1.13
N LEU A 166 9.11 -10.04 1.12
CA LEU A 166 9.58 -10.72 2.31
C LEU A 166 10.01 -9.70 3.34
N ILE A 167 9.77 -10.02 4.60
CA ILE A 167 10.14 -9.19 5.73
C ILE A 167 11.58 -9.53 6.11
N THR A 168 12.42 -8.50 6.31
CA THR A 168 13.76 -8.67 6.90
C THR A 168 13.68 -8.74 8.42
N GLY A 169 14.70 -9.29 9.07
CA GLY A 169 14.78 -9.36 10.55
C GLY A 169 14.77 -8.00 11.25
N SER A 170 15.02 -6.90 10.53
CA SER A 170 14.91 -5.53 11.07
C SER A 170 13.48 -5.16 11.49
N SER A 171 12.45 -5.78 10.91
CA SER A 171 11.06 -5.55 11.30
C SER A 171 10.67 -6.10 12.69
N GLU A 172 11.49 -6.98 13.28
CA GLU A 172 11.15 -7.71 14.52
C GLU A 172 11.58 -6.96 15.78
N THR A 173 12.50 -6.00 15.66
CA THR A 173 13.10 -5.30 16.81
C THR A 173 12.29 -4.09 17.28
N SER A 174 11.68 -3.32 16.38
CA SER A 174 10.82 -2.17 16.72
C SER A 174 9.87 -1.78 15.56
N PRO A 175 8.87 -2.61 15.23
CA PRO A 175 7.99 -2.33 14.10
C PRO A 175 7.10 -1.10 14.36
N LEU A 176 7.15 -0.11 13.45
CA LEU A 176 6.34 1.10 13.52
C LEU A 176 4.83 0.81 13.60
N TYR A 177 4.35 -0.26 12.94
CA TYR A 177 2.93 -0.63 12.99
C TYR A 177 2.47 -1.11 14.38
N LYS A 178 3.39 -1.43 15.30
CA LYS A 178 3.09 -1.73 16.71
C LYS A 178 3.43 -0.57 17.65
N ALA A 179 4.04 0.50 17.13
CA ALA A 179 4.44 1.63 17.96
C ALA A 179 3.22 2.45 18.40
N THR A 180 3.33 3.03 19.58
CA THR A 180 2.44 4.08 20.07
C THR A 180 3.21 5.39 19.98
N VAL A 181 2.78 6.29 19.09
CA VAL A 181 3.43 7.57 18.85
C VAL A 181 2.61 8.66 19.51
N ALA A 182 3.22 9.42 20.42
CA ALA A 182 2.54 10.45 21.21
C ALA A 182 1.26 9.95 21.92
N GLY A 183 1.27 8.71 22.40
CA GLY A 183 0.12 8.07 23.07
C GLY A 183 -0.95 7.48 22.14
N VAL A 184 -0.78 7.60 20.82
CA VAL A 184 -1.75 7.12 19.82
C VAL A 184 -1.22 5.87 19.11
N ASN A 185 -2.02 4.81 19.05
CA ASN A 185 -1.66 3.59 18.33
C ASN A 185 -1.93 3.74 16.82
N ARG A 186 -1.43 2.80 15.99
CA ARG A 186 -1.59 2.85 14.52
C ARG A 186 -3.05 2.92 14.07
N VAL A 187 -3.97 2.24 14.77
CA VAL A 187 -5.40 2.23 14.40
C VAL A 187 -6.00 3.62 14.59
N ASP A 188 -5.74 4.23 15.74
CA ASP A 188 -6.27 5.54 16.08
C ASP A 188 -5.61 6.62 15.20
N ALA A 189 -4.32 6.49 14.89
CA ALA A 189 -3.62 7.39 13.97
C ALA A 189 -4.17 7.27 12.53
N ASN A 190 -4.47 6.05 12.05
CA ASN A 190 -5.10 5.84 10.76
C ASN A 190 -6.47 6.55 10.69
N LEU A 191 -7.31 6.40 11.73
CA LEU A 191 -8.63 7.03 11.80
C LEU A 191 -8.53 8.55 11.88
N ALA A 192 -7.59 9.08 12.68
CA ALA A 192 -7.34 10.51 12.78
C ALA A 192 -6.93 11.11 11.42
N CYS A 193 -6.06 10.43 10.67
CA CYS A 193 -5.66 10.89 9.35
C CYS A 193 -6.82 10.86 8.33
N ILE A 194 -7.65 9.82 8.33
CA ILE A 194 -8.82 9.78 7.44
C ILE A 194 -9.79 10.90 7.77
N LYS A 195 -10.11 11.08 9.06
CA LYS A 195 -10.99 12.15 9.52
C LYS A 195 -10.45 13.53 9.13
N TYR A 196 -9.15 13.76 9.30
CA TYR A 196 -8.49 14.99 8.88
C TYR A 196 -8.66 15.26 7.39
N MET A 197 -8.48 14.24 6.53
CA MET A 197 -8.63 14.37 5.08
C MET A 197 -10.07 14.68 4.67
N GLN A 198 -11.06 14.06 5.34
CA GLN A 198 -12.48 14.33 5.13
C GLN A 198 -12.84 15.77 5.55
N GLU A 199 -12.43 16.19 6.75
CA GLU A 199 -12.78 17.51 7.30
C GLU A 199 -12.06 18.66 6.58
N THR A 200 -10.81 18.46 6.18
CA THR A 200 -9.96 19.53 5.59
C THR A 200 -10.14 19.63 4.08
N TYR A 201 -10.27 18.50 3.38
CA TYR A 201 -10.23 18.47 1.92
C TYR A 201 -11.46 17.84 1.27
N GLY A 202 -12.37 17.24 2.04
CA GLY A 202 -13.56 16.58 1.52
C GLY A 202 -13.25 15.38 0.61
N VAL A 203 -12.10 14.72 0.83
CA VAL A 203 -11.67 13.56 0.02
C VAL A 203 -11.73 12.25 0.80
N TRP A 204 -11.68 11.15 0.02
CA TRP A 204 -11.68 9.75 0.43
C TRP A 204 -12.98 9.16 0.94
N ILE A 205 -12.94 7.82 1.21
CA ILE A 205 -13.91 7.10 2.06
C ILE A 205 -14.37 8.08 3.11
#